data_AF-A0A935AWK1-F1
#
_entry.id   AF-A0A935AWK1-F1
#
_cell.length_a   1.000
_cell.length_b   1.000
_cell.length_c   1.000
_cell.angle_alpha   90.00
_cell.angle_beta   90.00
_cell.angle_gamma   90.00
#
_symmetry.space_group_name_H-M   'P 1'
#
loop_
_entity.id
_entity.type
_entity.pdbx_description
1 polymer ?
#
loop_
_entity_poly.entity_id
_entity_poly.type
_entity_poly.pdbx_seq_one_letter_code
_entity_poly.pdbx_strand_id
1 'polypeptide(L)'
;MIGLHRRPVTTSRRLGASAALAVLLLASTTGCQARAKVFAGTAAWVDIYDWSPTWVTSRNPAARPPFTAARIDRMADAGIQQLYIQTASPRLNDLVLDRALLQSLIARARSHGMTVMAWFTPTFADPGADIARMQAAVELGVDGLGVDIEVTTAVTDVATRNQRVVDEVTWMRAVNPDLPIAAIVLEPVLLDVINTRYWPEFPWTGLAGQVDAWMPMGYWTNRTLASGYRDGYRYTAENIDRLRDHVGDPNAAVHVVGGLSDTTTDADINGFVRAATERGALGGSLYDDMISSTSQYDLLAPLART
;
A
#
# COMPACT_ATOMS: atom_id res chain seq x y z
N MET A 1 72.83 -15.09 39.22
CA MET A 1 71.89 -14.23 39.97
C MET A 1 71.68 -12.99 39.11
N ILE A 2 70.53 -12.67 38.51
CA ILE A 2 69.12 -12.77 38.90
C ILE A 2 68.30 -12.95 37.61
N GLY A 3 67.25 -13.78 37.64
CA GLY A 3 66.30 -13.95 36.54
C GLY A 3 65.06 -13.05 36.70
N LEU A 4 64.52 -12.55 35.58
CA LEU A 4 63.21 -11.90 35.51
C LEU A 4 62.21 -12.80 34.75
N HIS A 5 61.06 -13.05 35.38
CA HIS A 5 59.90 -13.75 34.81
C HIS A 5 59.12 -12.85 33.84
N ARG A 6 58.72 -13.38 32.69
CA ARG A 6 57.62 -12.85 31.86
C ARG A 6 56.43 -13.82 31.91
N ARG A 7 55.24 -13.31 32.20
CA ARG A 7 53.95 -14.04 32.06
C ARG A 7 53.43 -13.91 30.62
N PRO A 8 52.72 -14.91 30.07
CA PRO A 8 52.03 -14.78 28.79
C PRO A 8 50.61 -14.20 28.99
N VAL A 9 50.19 -13.35 28.07
CA VAL A 9 48.81 -12.85 27.95
C VAL A 9 48.05 -13.78 27.01
N THR A 10 46.96 -14.38 27.50
CA THR A 10 45.98 -15.11 26.70
C THR A 10 44.95 -14.16 26.09
N THR A 11 44.91 -14.07 24.77
CA THR A 11 43.83 -13.43 24.01
C THR A 11 42.70 -14.43 23.77
N SER A 12 41.56 -14.24 24.44
CA SER A 12 40.33 -14.99 24.20
C SER A 12 39.45 -14.31 23.14
N ARG A 13 39.12 -15.09 22.11
CA ARG A 13 38.20 -14.90 20.97
C ARG A 13 37.02 -13.92 21.17
N ARG A 14 36.90 -12.95 20.26
CA ARG A 14 35.64 -12.30 19.84
C ARG A 14 35.18 -12.91 18.52
N LEU A 15 34.40 -13.99 18.54
CA LEU A 15 33.86 -14.63 17.33
C LEU A 15 32.34 -14.92 17.39
N GLY A 16 31.66 -14.58 18.50
CA GLY A 16 30.25 -14.94 18.70
C GLY A 16 29.19 -13.89 18.29
N ALA A 17 29.51 -12.59 18.33
CA ALA A 17 28.51 -11.53 18.15
C ALA A 17 28.12 -11.29 16.67
N SER A 18 29.05 -11.44 15.73
CA SER A 18 28.80 -11.10 14.31
C SER A 18 27.92 -12.12 13.58
N ALA A 19 28.01 -13.41 13.92
CA ALA A 19 27.21 -14.45 13.29
C ALA A 19 25.74 -14.39 13.73
N ALA A 20 25.48 -14.15 15.02
CA ALA A 20 24.11 -14.01 15.54
C ALA A 20 23.39 -12.78 14.96
N LEU A 21 24.10 -11.66 14.80
CA LEU A 21 23.55 -10.45 14.19
C LEU A 21 23.24 -10.65 12.70
N ALA A 22 24.10 -11.34 11.96
CA ALA A 22 23.86 -11.67 10.55
C ALA A 22 22.65 -12.59 10.36
N VAL A 23 22.50 -13.61 11.23
CA VAL A 23 21.35 -14.53 11.19
C VAL A 23 20.03 -13.80 11.54
N LEU A 24 20.03 -12.89 12.51
CA LEU A 24 18.85 -12.07 12.83
C LEU A 24 18.48 -11.13 11.67
N LEU A 25 19.46 -10.46 11.05
CA LEU A 25 19.20 -9.61 9.88
C LEU A 25 18.60 -10.41 8.70
N LEU A 26 19.15 -11.59 8.42
CA LEU A 26 18.67 -12.48 7.34
C LEU A 26 17.27 -13.02 7.60
N ALA A 27 16.92 -13.39 8.85
CA ALA A 27 15.59 -13.85 9.20
C ALA A 27 14.55 -12.72 9.05
N SER A 28 14.89 -11.51 9.50
CA SER A 28 14.02 -10.32 9.40
C SER A 28 13.75 -9.92 7.94
N THR A 29 14.78 -9.94 7.07
CA THR A 29 14.61 -9.62 5.65
C THR A 29 13.80 -10.69 4.92
N THR A 30 13.99 -11.97 5.25
CA THR A 30 13.20 -13.06 4.68
C THR A 30 11.72 -12.95 5.06
N GLY A 31 11.42 -12.57 6.30
CA GLY A 31 10.05 -12.33 6.77
C GLY A 31 9.37 -11.15 6.06
N CYS A 32 10.07 -10.03 5.91
CA CYS A 32 9.59 -8.87 5.16
C CYS A 32 9.30 -9.21 3.69
N GLN A 33 10.23 -9.88 3.01
CA GLN A 33 10.03 -10.32 1.62
C GLN A 33 8.86 -11.29 1.48
N ALA A 34 8.66 -12.20 2.43
CA ALA A 34 7.52 -13.12 2.41
C ALA A 34 6.19 -12.38 2.54
N ARG A 35 6.10 -11.39 3.46
CA ARG A 35 4.89 -10.57 3.61
C ARG A 35 4.65 -9.67 2.39
N ALA A 36 5.70 -9.08 1.83
CA ALA A 36 5.60 -8.24 0.64
C ALA A 36 4.95 -8.95 -0.56
N LYS A 37 5.19 -10.27 -0.71
CA LYS A 37 4.59 -11.08 -1.79
C LYS A 37 3.07 -11.16 -1.75
N VAL A 38 2.43 -10.88 -0.61
CA VAL A 38 0.96 -10.83 -0.53
C VAL A 38 0.37 -9.73 -1.42
N PHE A 39 1.16 -8.67 -1.67
CA PHE A 39 0.77 -7.56 -2.54
C PHE A 39 1.12 -7.77 -4.02
N ALA A 40 1.64 -8.94 -4.41
CA ALA A 40 2.05 -9.21 -5.79
C ALA A 40 0.87 -9.60 -6.69
N GLY A 41 0.97 -9.24 -7.97
CA GLY A 41 -0.05 -9.54 -8.99
C GLY A 41 -0.95 -8.36 -9.35
N THR A 42 -2.00 -8.64 -10.11
CA THR A 42 -2.98 -7.63 -10.57
C THR A 42 -4.03 -7.36 -9.50
N ALA A 43 -4.43 -6.10 -9.34
CA ALA A 43 -5.47 -5.73 -8.38
C ALA A 43 -6.54 -4.78 -8.93
N ALA A 44 -7.68 -4.78 -8.25
CA ALA A 44 -8.74 -3.80 -8.40
C ALA A 44 -9.12 -3.22 -7.03
N TRP A 45 -9.63 -1.99 -7.04
CA TRP A 45 -10.02 -1.24 -5.86
C TRP A 45 -11.53 -1.11 -5.82
N VAL A 46 -12.11 -1.07 -4.62
CA VAL A 46 -13.53 -0.81 -4.38
C VAL A 46 -13.65 0.04 -3.12
N ASP A 47 -14.13 1.27 -3.28
CA ASP A 47 -14.27 2.21 -2.18
C ASP A 47 -15.67 2.17 -1.53
N ILE A 48 -15.82 2.80 -0.36
CA ILE A 48 -17.10 2.81 0.37
C ILE A 48 -18.25 3.50 -0.39
N TYR A 49 -17.95 4.32 -1.42
CA TYR A 49 -18.97 4.98 -2.22
C TYR A 49 -19.74 3.96 -3.06
N ASP A 50 -19.10 2.85 -3.39
CA ASP A 50 -19.64 1.87 -4.32
C ASP A 50 -20.38 0.73 -3.65
N TRP A 51 -19.91 0.27 -2.48
CA TRP A 51 -20.41 -0.96 -1.86
C TRP A 51 -21.21 -0.77 -0.56
N SER A 52 -21.05 0.34 0.17
CA SER A 52 -21.62 0.49 1.53
C SER A 52 -23.00 1.16 1.53
N PRO A 53 -24.09 0.45 1.91
CA PRO A 53 -25.39 1.04 2.15
C PRO A 53 -25.36 2.14 3.22
N THR A 54 -24.63 1.93 4.31
CA THR A 54 -24.53 2.90 5.41
C THR A 54 -23.93 4.21 4.92
N TRP A 55 -22.86 4.15 4.12
CA TRP A 55 -22.25 5.33 3.54
C TRP A 55 -23.21 6.09 2.61
N VAL A 56 -23.76 5.44 1.57
CA VAL A 56 -24.56 6.15 0.57
C VAL A 56 -25.85 6.72 1.16
N THR A 57 -26.47 6.03 2.12
CA THR A 57 -27.69 6.51 2.79
C THR A 57 -27.45 7.64 3.77
N SER A 58 -26.25 7.76 4.36
CA SER A 58 -25.86 8.92 5.18
C SER A 58 -25.84 10.23 4.39
N ARG A 59 -25.67 10.15 3.06
CA ARG A 59 -25.67 11.29 2.13
C ARG A 59 -27.04 11.48 1.48
N ASN A 60 -27.67 10.39 1.08
CA ASN A 60 -28.98 10.37 0.44
C ASN A 60 -29.77 9.11 0.86
N PRO A 61 -30.81 9.22 1.70
CA PRO A 61 -31.58 8.07 2.20
C PRO A 61 -32.19 7.15 1.12
N ALA A 62 -32.42 7.68 -0.09
CA ALA A 62 -32.95 6.90 -1.21
C ALA A 62 -31.87 6.18 -2.02
N ALA A 63 -30.58 6.51 -1.84
CA ALA A 63 -29.49 5.92 -2.59
C ALA A 63 -29.26 4.45 -2.23
N ARG A 64 -28.77 3.68 -3.20
CA ARG A 64 -28.35 2.29 -3.03
C ARG A 64 -26.98 2.12 -3.68
N PRO A 65 -26.07 1.36 -3.06
CA PRO A 65 -24.74 1.12 -3.62
C PRO A 65 -24.86 0.35 -4.94
N PRO A 66 -24.13 0.75 -6.00
CA PRO A 66 -24.16 0.04 -7.29
C PRO A 66 -23.30 -1.25 -7.30
N PHE A 67 -22.37 -1.40 -6.37
CA PHE A 67 -21.47 -2.55 -6.32
C PHE A 67 -22.16 -3.80 -5.77
N THR A 68 -21.90 -4.95 -6.41
CA THR A 68 -22.48 -6.24 -6.03
C THR A 68 -21.43 -7.35 -6.14
N ALA A 69 -21.74 -8.52 -5.57
CA ALA A 69 -20.91 -9.72 -5.71
C ALA A 69 -20.62 -10.10 -7.17
N ALA A 70 -21.50 -9.78 -8.12
CA ALA A 70 -21.28 -10.04 -9.55
C ALA A 70 -20.11 -9.21 -10.11
N ARG A 71 -19.77 -8.07 -9.53
CA ARG A 71 -18.57 -7.31 -9.92
C ARG A 71 -17.29 -8.00 -9.47
N ILE A 72 -17.31 -8.70 -8.34
CA ILE A 72 -16.20 -9.56 -7.90
C ILE A 72 -15.98 -10.69 -8.88
N ASP A 73 -17.06 -11.31 -9.36
CA ASP A 73 -16.99 -12.36 -10.38
C ASP A 73 -16.36 -11.82 -11.67
N ARG A 74 -16.80 -10.64 -12.13
CA ARG A 74 -16.23 -9.96 -13.29
C ARG A 74 -14.73 -9.70 -13.14
N MET A 75 -14.29 -9.25 -11.96
CA MET A 75 -12.87 -9.00 -11.67
C MET A 75 -12.08 -10.30 -11.77
N ALA A 76 -12.56 -11.37 -11.14
CA ALA A 76 -11.91 -12.68 -11.18
C ALA A 76 -11.85 -13.25 -12.62
N ASP A 77 -12.94 -13.18 -13.37
CA ASP A 77 -13.02 -13.62 -14.77
C ASP A 77 -12.06 -12.82 -15.69
N ALA A 78 -11.79 -11.56 -15.35
CA ALA A 78 -10.82 -10.69 -16.03
C ALA A 78 -9.37 -10.91 -15.56
N GLY A 79 -9.10 -11.92 -14.73
CA GLY A 79 -7.76 -12.25 -14.25
C GLY A 79 -7.23 -11.33 -13.14
N ILE A 80 -8.08 -10.58 -12.47
CA ILE A 80 -7.68 -9.82 -11.26
C ILE A 80 -7.45 -10.79 -10.11
N GLN A 81 -6.28 -10.68 -9.47
CA GLN A 81 -5.82 -11.61 -8.44
C GLN A 81 -5.99 -11.07 -7.02
N GLN A 82 -6.25 -9.77 -6.88
CA GLN A 82 -6.29 -9.05 -5.61
C GLN A 82 -7.45 -8.06 -5.56
N LEU A 83 -8.16 -8.02 -4.42
CA LEU A 83 -9.19 -7.02 -4.13
C LEU A 83 -8.72 -6.10 -3.00
N TYR A 84 -8.60 -4.80 -3.27
CA TYR A 84 -8.47 -3.78 -2.23
C TYR A 84 -9.85 -3.21 -1.95
N ILE A 85 -10.30 -3.32 -0.70
CA ILE A 85 -11.64 -2.85 -0.33
C ILE A 85 -11.57 -1.90 0.86
N GLN A 86 -12.11 -0.69 0.68
CA GLN A 86 -12.14 0.31 1.74
C GLN A 86 -13.15 -0.11 2.80
N THR A 87 -12.73 -0.17 4.07
CA THR A 87 -13.54 -0.82 5.13
C THR A 87 -14.37 0.15 5.96
N ALA A 88 -13.94 1.42 6.05
CA ALA A 88 -14.55 2.41 6.92
C ALA A 88 -14.32 3.84 6.41
N SER A 89 -15.02 4.80 7.03
CA SER A 89 -14.76 6.23 6.86
C SER A 89 -14.58 6.91 8.20
N PRO A 90 -13.60 7.82 8.36
CA PRO A 90 -13.50 8.65 9.56
C PRO A 90 -14.69 9.62 9.73
N ARG A 91 -15.54 9.77 8.72
CA ARG A 91 -16.75 10.60 8.78
C ARG A 91 -17.95 9.90 9.43
N LEU A 92 -17.84 8.60 9.68
CA LEU A 92 -18.85 7.79 10.35
C LEU A 92 -18.25 7.14 11.60
N ASN A 93 -19.10 6.75 12.54
CA ASN A 93 -18.67 6.25 13.85
C ASN A 93 -18.29 4.76 13.82
N ASP A 94 -18.75 4.02 12.82
CA ASP A 94 -18.48 2.59 12.70
C ASP A 94 -16.99 2.32 12.51
N LEU A 95 -16.49 1.29 13.21
CA LEU A 95 -15.11 0.82 13.04
C LEU A 95 -14.91 0.14 11.68
N VAL A 96 -15.97 -0.51 11.19
CA VAL A 96 -16.09 -1.13 9.87
C VAL A 96 -17.54 -0.94 9.43
N LEU A 97 -17.76 -0.43 8.22
CA LEU A 97 -19.10 -0.23 7.69
C LEU A 97 -19.73 -1.57 7.28
N ASP A 98 -21.05 -1.69 7.45
CA ASP A 98 -21.88 -2.79 6.93
C ASP A 98 -21.22 -4.19 7.05
N ARG A 99 -20.66 -4.50 8.24
CA ARG A 99 -19.72 -5.63 8.46
C ARG A 99 -20.14 -6.96 7.81
N ALA A 100 -21.41 -7.35 7.96
CA ALA A 100 -21.90 -8.62 7.40
C ALA A 100 -21.84 -8.63 5.85
N LEU A 101 -22.19 -7.51 5.21
CA LEU A 101 -22.08 -7.36 3.76
C LEU A 101 -20.61 -7.41 3.34
N LEU A 102 -19.74 -6.64 4.02
CA LEU A 102 -18.31 -6.62 3.71
C LEU A 102 -17.69 -8.02 3.82
N GLN A 103 -18.00 -8.77 4.88
CA GLN A 103 -17.57 -10.16 5.03
C GLN A 103 -18.05 -11.06 3.88
N SER A 104 -19.26 -10.86 3.38
CA SER A 104 -19.77 -11.62 2.23
C SER A 104 -19.02 -11.30 0.92
N LEU A 105 -18.61 -10.03 0.72
CA LEU A 105 -17.79 -9.62 -0.42
C LEU A 105 -16.38 -10.21 -0.33
N ILE A 106 -15.75 -10.15 0.85
CA ILE A 106 -14.45 -10.80 1.12
C ILE A 106 -14.52 -12.31 0.85
N ALA A 107 -15.56 -12.98 1.35
CA ALA A 107 -15.77 -14.41 1.12
C ALA A 107 -15.96 -14.73 -0.38
N ARG A 108 -16.66 -13.88 -1.12
CA ARG A 108 -16.83 -14.05 -2.57
C ARG A 108 -15.51 -13.94 -3.32
N ALA A 109 -14.69 -12.93 -3.03
CA ALA A 109 -13.38 -12.76 -3.65
C ALA A 109 -12.48 -13.97 -3.37
N ARG A 110 -12.46 -14.44 -2.12
CA ARG A 110 -11.71 -15.64 -1.74
C ARG A 110 -12.20 -16.91 -2.41
N SER A 111 -13.49 -17.03 -2.71
CA SER A 111 -14.01 -18.18 -3.46
C SER A 111 -13.45 -18.28 -4.89
N HIS A 112 -12.91 -17.17 -5.42
CA HIS A 112 -12.19 -17.11 -6.69
C HIS A 112 -10.65 -17.18 -6.52
N GLY A 113 -10.15 -17.41 -5.31
CA GLY A 113 -8.72 -17.45 -5.04
C GLY A 113 -8.03 -16.07 -5.03
N MET A 114 -8.80 -14.97 -5.02
CA MET A 114 -8.26 -13.63 -4.87
C MET A 114 -7.73 -13.44 -3.44
N THR A 115 -6.61 -12.74 -3.29
CA THR A 115 -6.22 -12.17 -1.99
C THR A 115 -7.01 -10.88 -1.74
N VAL A 116 -7.35 -10.61 -0.49
CA VAL A 116 -8.17 -9.46 -0.11
C VAL A 116 -7.43 -8.59 0.88
N MET A 117 -7.28 -7.31 0.53
CA MET A 117 -6.58 -6.31 1.31
C MET A 117 -7.62 -5.33 1.86
N ALA A 118 -7.64 -5.19 3.19
CA ALA A 118 -8.37 -4.09 3.79
C ALA A 118 -7.63 -2.79 3.48
N TRP A 119 -8.36 -1.76 3.10
CA TRP A 119 -7.84 -0.41 2.94
C TRP A 119 -8.57 0.53 3.89
N PHE A 120 -7.83 1.39 4.57
CA PHE A 120 -8.37 2.49 5.36
C PHE A 120 -7.52 3.75 5.16
N THR A 121 -8.19 4.90 5.19
CA THR A 121 -7.59 6.24 5.07
C THR A 121 -7.65 6.95 6.43
N PRO A 122 -6.59 6.86 7.26
CA PRO A 122 -6.50 7.62 8.50
C PRO A 122 -6.58 9.12 8.26
N THR A 123 -7.08 9.84 9.25
CA THR A 123 -7.02 11.30 9.26
C THR A 123 -5.77 11.81 9.95
N PHE A 124 -5.16 10.98 10.80
CA PHE A 124 -4.12 11.30 11.75
C PHE A 124 -4.54 12.34 12.80
N ALA A 125 -5.80 12.77 12.83
CA ALA A 125 -6.31 13.75 13.79
C ALA A 125 -6.57 13.11 15.16
N ASP A 126 -7.07 11.88 15.14
CA ASP A 126 -7.29 11.02 16.31
C ASP A 126 -6.65 9.64 16.05
N PRO A 127 -5.37 9.47 16.43
CA PRO A 127 -4.65 8.21 16.23
C PRO A 127 -5.33 7.01 16.88
N GLY A 128 -6.04 7.20 18.00
CA GLY A 128 -6.75 6.11 18.67
C GLY A 128 -7.92 5.60 17.83
N ALA A 129 -8.69 6.52 17.23
CA ALA A 129 -9.81 6.19 16.36
C ALA A 129 -9.35 5.60 15.01
N ASP A 130 -8.21 6.05 14.49
CA ASP A 130 -7.63 5.51 13.25
C ASP A 130 -7.09 4.09 13.48
N ILE A 131 -6.33 3.86 14.55
CA ILE A 131 -5.86 2.53 14.96
C ILE A 131 -7.03 1.57 15.21
N ALA A 132 -8.09 2.01 15.91
CA ALA A 132 -9.25 1.16 16.18
C ALA A 132 -9.94 0.67 14.88
N ARG A 133 -10.03 1.53 13.86
CA ARG A 133 -10.57 1.16 12.54
C ARG A 133 -9.67 0.20 11.80
N MET A 134 -8.36 0.46 11.77
CA MET A 134 -7.39 -0.44 11.14
C MET A 134 -7.38 -1.83 11.80
N GLN A 135 -7.44 -1.90 13.14
CA GLN A 135 -7.57 -3.18 13.86
C GLN A 135 -8.86 -3.92 13.53
N ALA A 136 -9.99 -3.23 13.58
CA ALA A 136 -11.28 -3.84 13.25
C ALA A 136 -11.36 -4.33 11.79
N ALA A 137 -10.63 -3.67 10.88
CA ALA A 137 -10.47 -4.10 9.49
C ALA A 137 -9.63 -5.38 9.38
N VAL A 138 -8.53 -5.50 10.14
CA VAL A 138 -7.72 -6.73 10.22
C VAL A 138 -8.53 -7.91 10.79
N GLU A 139 -9.38 -7.67 11.78
CA GLU A 139 -10.28 -8.68 12.38
C GLU A 139 -11.33 -9.25 11.42
N LEU A 140 -11.52 -8.64 10.24
CA LEU A 140 -12.30 -9.27 9.15
C LEU A 140 -11.60 -10.51 8.58
N GLY A 141 -10.35 -10.74 8.99
CA GLY A 141 -9.53 -11.86 8.57
C GLY A 141 -9.01 -11.68 7.15
N VAL A 142 -8.68 -10.45 6.73
CA VAL A 142 -8.08 -10.11 5.42
C VAL A 142 -6.64 -10.64 5.29
N ASP A 143 -6.10 -10.65 4.07
CA ASP A 143 -4.75 -11.13 3.77
C ASP A 143 -3.68 -10.05 4.00
N GLY A 144 -4.06 -8.77 3.90
CA GLY A 144 -3.17 -7.65 4.18
C GLY A 144 -3.91 -6.35 4.49
N LEU A 145 -3.17 -5.35 4.95
CA LEU A 145 -3.66 -4.01 5.24
C LEU A 145 -2.93 -2.97 4.39
N GLY A 146 -3.69 -2.13 3.68
CA GLY A 146 -3.21 -0.90 3.06
C GLY A 146 -3.57 0.32 3.92
N VAL A 147 -2.56 1.05 4.38
CA VAL A 147 -2.73 2.31 5.10
C VAL A 147 -2.58 3.46 4.11
N ASP A 148 -3.64 4.24 3.90
CA ASP A 148 -3.66 5.36 2.95
C ASP A 148 -3.27 6.68 3.60
N ILE A 149 -2.11 7.18 3.17
CA ILE A 149 -1.37 8.29 3.74
C ILE A 149 -1.42 9.47 2.76
N GLU A 150 -2.64 9.98 2.51
CA GLU A 150 -2.87 11.10 1.61
C GLU A 150 -3.51 12.33 2.30
N VAL A 151 -4.05 12.17 3.51
CA VAL A 151 -4.83 13.22 4.20
C VAL A 151 -3.93 14.29 4.82
N THR A 152 -3.95 15.49 4.23
CA THR A 152 -3.19 16.66 4.71
C THR A 152 -4.02 17.70 5.46
N THR A 153 -5.35 17.61 5.41
CA THR A 153 -6.26 18.68 5.86
C THR A 153 -6.69 18.55 7.31
N ALA A 154 -6.68 17.34 7.88
CA ALA A 154 -7.10 17.09 9.25
C ALA A 154 -6.01 17.44 10.29
N VAL A 155 -4.73 17.29 9.91
CA VAL A 155 -3.57 17.77 10.67
C VAL A 155 -2.70 18.63 9.75
N THR A 156 -2.76 19.95 9.95
CA THR A 156 -2.10 20.92 9.07
C THR A 156 -0.64 21.18 9.43
N ASP A 157 -0.26 20.95 10.69
CA ASP A 157 1.13 21.00 11.12
C ASP A 157 1.90 19.77 10.59
N VAL A 158 2.90 20.01 9.75
CA VAL A 158 3.64 18.96 9.02
C VAL A 158 4.38 18.04 9.97
N ALA A 159 5.07 18.58 10.98
CA ALA A 159 5.84 17.78 11.93
C ALA A 159 4.93 16.87 12.75
N THR A 160 3.81 17.40 13.25
CA THR A 160 2.80 16.62 13.98
C THR A 160 2.20 15.53 13.10
N ARG A 161 1.83 15.87 11.85
CA ARG A 161 1.26 14.90 10.91
C ARG A 161 2.26 13.77 10.62
N ASN A 162 3.51 14.10 10.30
CA ASN A 162 4.56 13.12 10.03
C ASN A 162 4.81 12.19 11.22
N GLN A 163 4.88 12.74 12.43
CA GLN A 163 5.06 11.95 13.64
C GLN A 163 3.91 10.96 13.83
N ARG A 164 2.65 11.41 13.68
CA ARG A 164 1.47 10.56 13.86
C ARG A 164 1.36 9.46 12.80
N VAL A 165 1.68 9.77 11.55
CA VAL A 165 1.78 8.77 10.47
C VAL A 165 2.74 7.65 10.86
N VAL A 166 3.94 8.00 11.32
CA VAL A 166 4.96 7.00 11.72
C VAL A 166 4.51 6.23 12.96
N ASP A 167 3.95 6.91 13.96
CA ASP A 167 3.52 6.29 15.21
C ASP A 167 2.39 5.28 14.99
N GLU A 168 1.38 5.63 14.18
CA GLU A 168 0.24 4.74 13.89
C GLU A 168 0.67 3.49 13.12
N VAL A 169 1.50 3.65 12.08
CA VAL A 169 1.99 2.50 11.30
C VAL A 169 2.94 1.63 12.14
N THR A 170 3.80 2.24 12.96
CA THR A 170 4.67 1.51 13.91
C THR A 170 3.84 0.73 14.92
N TRP A 171 2.78 1.33 15.45
CA TRP A 171 1.87 0.65 16.37
C TRP A 171 1.22 -0.55 15.68
N MET A 172 0.70 -0.37 14.45
CA MET A 172 0.04 -1.44 13.70
C MET A 172 0.98 -2.61 13.41
N ARG A 173 2.25 -2.33 13.08
CA ARG A 173 3.29 -3.35 12.94
C ARG A 173 3.57 -4.05 14.27
N ALA A 174 3.70 -3.30 15.37
CA ALA A 174 4.08 -3.86 16.66
C ALA A 174 3.05 -4.86 17.21
N VAL A 175 1.75 -4.60 17.01
CA VAL A 175 0.71 -5.53 17.48
C VAL A 175 0.38 -6.63 16.47
N ASN A 176 0.70 -6.43 15.19
CA ASN A 176 0.51 -7.42 14.13
C ASN A 176 1.85 -7.72 13.44
N PRO A 177 2.82 -8.36 14.13
CA PRO A 177 4.16 -8.57 13.59
C PRO A 177 4.18 -9.35 12.27
N ASP A 178 3.22 -10.26 12.08
CA ASP A 178 3.13 -11.15 10.92
C ASP A 178 2.19 -10.64 9.81
N LEU A 179 1.39 -9.60 10.06
CA LEU A 179 0.47 -9.04 9.08
C LEU A 179 1.23 -8.34 7.95
N PRO A 180 0.94 -8.64 6.67
CA PRO A 180 1.39 -7.81 5.56
C PRO A 180 0.78 -6.40 5.64
N ILE A 181 1.63 -5.38 5.69
CA ILE A 181 1.21 -3.97 5.73
C ILE A 181 1.83 -3.21 4.57
N ALA A 182 1.00 -2.50 3.81
CA ALA A 182 1.44 -1.59 2.76
C ALA A 182 1.15 -0.13 3.12
N ALA A 183 2.05 0.78 2.73
CA ALA A 183 1.78 2.21 2.71
C ALA A 183 1.27 2.61 1.33
N ILE A 184 0.02 3.06 1.25
CA ILE A 184 -0.56 3.72 0.07
C ILE A 184 -0.22 5.20 0.21
N VAL A 185 0.54 5.71 -0.74
CA VAL A 185 1.20 7.02 -0.62
C VAL A 185 0.93 7.88 -1.84
N LEU A 186 1.01 9.19 -1.62
CA LEU A 186 1.09 10.16 -2.70
C LEU A 186 2.29 9.87 -3.60
N GLU A 187 2.18 10.28 -4.85
CA GLU A 187 3.21 10.07 -5.87
C GLU A 187 4.47 10.91 -5.53
N PRO A 188 5.68 10.33 -5.47
CA PRO A 188 6.89 11.12 -5.30
C PRO A 188 7.06 12.27 -6.31
N VAL A 189 6.65 12.08 -7.57
CA VAL A 189 6.64 13.16 -8.58
C VAL A 189 5.69 14.29 -8.19
N LEU A 190 4.54 13.98 -7.59
CA LEU A 190 3.64 15.01 -7.05
C LEU A 190 4.36 15.83 -5.98
N LEU A 191 4.99 15.15 -5.03
CA LEU A 191 5.62 15.78 -3.86
C LEU A 191 6.94 16.50 -4.20
N ASP A 192 7.72 16.00 -5.15
CA ASP A 192 9.07 16.54 -5.44
C ASP A 192 9.09 17.56 -6.56
N VAL A 193 8.14 17.45 -7.50
CA VAL A 193 8.20 18.20 -8.76
C VAL A 193 6.98 19.08 -8.95
N ILE A 194 5.78 18.52 -8.82
CA ILE A 194 4.55 19.21 -9.23
C ILE A 194 4.07 20.18 -8.14
N ASN A 195 4.05 19.72 -6.89
CA ASN A 195 3.58 20.52 -5.77
C ASN A 195 4.38 20.21 -4.50
N THR A 196 5.56 20.81 -4.41
CA THR A 196 6.50 20.67 -3.27
C THR A 196 5.96 21.18 -1.94
N ARG A 197 4.82 21.88 -1.94
CA ARG A 197 4.16 22.35 -0.72
C ARG A 197 3.03 21.44 -0.25
N TYR A 198 2.63 20.44 -1.06
CA TYR A 198 1.50 19.58 -0.72
C TYR A 198 1.76 18.81 0.58
N TRP A 199 2.92 18.16 0.66
CA TRP A 199 3.39 17.50 1.86
C TRP A 199 4.93 17.56 1.92
N PRO A 200 5.51 18.68 2.36
CA PRO A 200 6.95 18.76 2.51
C PRO A 200 7.43 17.77 3.58
N GLU A 201 8.65 17.25 3.40
CA GLU A 201 9.30 16.36 4.37
C GLU A 201 8.50 15.07 4.67
N PHE A 202 7.84 14.49 3.66
CA PHE A 202 7.11 13.23 3.82
C PHE A 202 8.01 12.15 4.48
N PRO A 203 7.52 11.39 5.48
CA PRO A 203 8.36 10.60 6.37
C PRO A 203 8.75 9.22 5.80
N TRP A 204 9.32 9.18 4.59
CA TRP A 204 9.68 7.95 3.86
C TRP A 204 10.52 6.97 4.70
N THR A 205 11.61 7.46 5.29
CA THR A 205 12.53 6.64 6.10
C THR A 205 11.93 6.19 7.43
N GLY A 206 11.00 6.96 8.00
CA GLY A 206 10.27 6.59 9.22
C GLY A 206 9.34 5.40 9.00
N LEU A 207 8.80 5.25 7.78
CA LEU A 207 7.89 4.17 7.41
C LEU A 207 8.59 2.93 6.85
N ALA A 208 9.78 3.08 6.25
CA ALA A 208 10.51 2.01 5.55
C ALA A 208 10.73 0.74 6.39
N GLY A 209 10.87 0.85 7.71
CA GLY A 209 11.03 -0.30 8.60
C GLY A 209 9.72 -0.93 9.08
N GLN A 210 8.57 -0.33 8.77
CA GLN A 210 7.27 -0.71 9.32
C GLN A 210 6.34 -1.37 8.28
N VAL A 211 6.53 -1.04 7.01
CA VAL A 211 5.73 -1.56 5.89
C VAL A 211 6.51 -2.58 5.06
N ASP A 212 5.79 -3.51 4.45
CA ASP A 212 6.35 -4.55 3.58
C ASP A 212 6.25 -4.18 2.09
N ALA A 213 5.35 -3.25 1.73
CA ALA A 213 5.22 -2.75 0.36
C ALA A 213 4.79 -1.29 0.32
N TRP A 214 5.09 -0.64 -0.80
CA TRP A 214 4.71 0.73 -1.11
C TRP A 214 3.76 0.78 -2.29
N MET A 215 2.74 1.61 -2.19
CA MET A 215 1.68 1.76 -3.18
C MET A 215 1.52 3.23 -3.57
N PRO A 216 2.41 3.76 -4.45
CA PRO A 216 2.22 5.10 -4.97
C PRO A 216 0.95 5.13 -5.84
N MET A 217 0.07 6.08 -5.52
CA MET A 217 -1.17 6.37 -6.24
C MET A 217 -0.89 7.05 -7.56
N GLY A 218 -0.30 6.34 -8.52
CA GLY A 218 0.19 6.78 -9.83
C GLY A 218 -0.86 7.37 -10.78
N TYR A 219 -1.57 8.41 -10.37
CA TYR A 219 -2.65 9.06 -11.10
C TYR A 219 -2.12 10.02 -12.17
N TRP A 220 -1.44 9.46 -13.20
CA TRP A 220 -1.01 10.22 -14.38
C TRP A 220 -2.19 10.93 -15.06
N THR A 221 -3.40 10.38 -14.96
CA THR A 221 -4.63 10.96 -15.50
C THR A 221 -5.00 12.30 -14.88
N ASN A 222 -4.59 12.56 -13.64
CA ASN A 222 -4.77 13.85 -12.96
C ASN A 222 -3.75 14.92 -13.39
N ARG A 223 -2.79 14.55 -14.25
CA ARG A 223 -1.75 15.46 -14.74
C ARG A 223 -2.19 16.10 -16.05
N THR A 224 -1.69 17.30 -16.31
CA THR A 224 -1.93 17.99 -17.58
C THR A 224 -0.90 17.55 -18.62
N LEU A 225 -1.28 17.56 -19.91
CA LEU A 225 -0.31 17.34 -21.00
C LEU A 225 0.87 18.31 -20.92
N ALA A 226 0.61 19.58 -20.59
CA ALA A 226 1.62 20.62 -20.43
C ALA A 226 2.63 20.33 -19.32
N SER A 227 2.27 19.54 -18.30
CA SER A 227 3.21 19.15 -17.24
C SER A 227 4.26 18.14 -17.70
N GLY A 228 4.05 17.47 -18.84
CA GLY A 228 4.87 16.34 -19.29
C GLY A 228 4.68 15.05 -18.47
N TYR A 229 3.77 15.06 -17.49
CA TYR A 229 3.49 13.93 -16.59
C TYR A 229 2.15 13.23 -16.86
N ARG A 230 1.40 13.64 -17.88
CA ARG A 230 0.22 12.91 -18.39
C ARG A 230 0.65 11.76 -19.31
N ASP A 231 1.58 10.94 -18.83
CA ASP A 231 2.20 9.81 -19.54
C ASP A 231 2.36 8.64 -18.59
N GLY A 232 1.64 7.54 -18.86
CA GLY A 232 1.60 6.37 -17.99
C GLY A 232 2.96 5.71 -17.76
N TYR A 233 3.86 5.72 -18.75
CA TYR A 233 5.21 5.14 -18.59
C TYR A 233 6.10 6.04 -17.73
N ARG A 234 6.24 7.30 -18.12
CA ARG A 234 7.16 8.24 -17.46
C ARG A 234 6.75 8.44 -16.01
N TYR A 235 5.47 8.70 -15.76
CA TYR A 235 4.98 8.97 -14.42
C TYR A 235 5.19 7.78 -13.50
N THR A 236 4.93 6.57 -14.00
CA THR A 236 5.12 5.32 -13.23
C THR A 236 6.60 5.07 -12.93
N ALA A 237 7.46 5.10 -13.95
CA ALA A 237 8.89 4.83 -13.78
C ALA A 237 9.53 5.81 -12.79
N GLU A 238 9.26 7.11 -12.96
CA GLU A 238 9.86 8.15 -12.13
C GLU A 238 9.34 8.10 -10.68
N ASN A 239 8.07 7.74 -10.46
CA ASN A 239 7.56 7.51 -9.10
C ASN A 239 8.23 6.33 -8.41
N ILE A 240 8.43 5.20 -9.11
CA ILE A 240 9.13 4.04 -8.53
C ILE A 240 10.58 4.40 -8.17
N ASP A 241 11.29 5.04 -9.09
CA ASP A 241 12.70 5.38 -8.93
C ASP A 241 12.89 6.36 -7.75
N ARG A 242 12.10 7.45 -7.70
CA ARG A 242 12.13 8.42 -6.59
C ARG A 242 11.72 7.82 -5.26
N LEU A 243 10.71 6.95 -5.24
CA LEU A 243 10.28 6.28 -4.00
C LEU A 243 11.44 5.50 -3.39
N ARG A 244 12.13 4.71 -4.21
CA ARG A 244 13.27 3.90 -3.78
C ARG A 244 14.44 4.77 -3.31
N ASP A 245 14.68 5.89 -3.99
CA ASP A 245 15.69 6.87 -3.56
C ASP A 245 15.35 7.48 -2.19
N HIS A 246 14.09 7.89 -1.97
CA HIS A 246 13.64 8.46 -0.70
C HIS A 246 13.70 7.47 0.46
N VAL A 247 13.38 6.21 0.19
CA VAL A 247 13.47 5.12 1.16
C VAL A 247 14.92 4.70 1.41
N GLY A 248 15.82 4.93 0.45
CA GLY A 248 17.20 4.48 0.49
C GLY A 248 17.36 2.97 0.21
N ASP A 249 16.37 2.35 -0.44
CA ASP A 249 16.39 0.94 -0.81
C ASP A 249 16.02 0.78 -2.30
N PRO A 250 16.98 0.44 -3.19
CA PRO A 250 16.72 0.24 -4.62
C PRO A 250 15.82 -0.97 -4.90
N ASN A 251 15.60 -1.84 -3.92
CA ASN A 251 14.75 -3.03 -4.03
C ASN A 251 13.48 -2.91 -3.19
N ALA A 252 13.12 -1.71 -2.69
CA ALA A 252 11.87 -1.52 -1.97
C ALA A 252 10.71 -2.08 -2.81
N ALA A 253 9.86 -2.87 -2.17
CA ALA A 253 8.79 -3.58 -2.84
C ALA A 253 7.66 -2.61 -3.18
N VAL A 254 7.30 -2.52 -4.47
CA VAL A 254 6.33 -1.55 -4.96
C VAL A 254 5.20 -2.26 -5.70
N HIS A 255 3.95 -1.93 -5.36
CA HIS A 255 2.76 -2.24 -6.16
C HIS A 255 2.16 -0.92 -6.61
N VAL A 256 2.23 -0.59 -7.91
CA VAL A 256 1.79 0.74 -8.36
C VAL A 256 0.28 0.76 -8.57
N VAL A 257 -0.40 1.74 -7.97
CA VAL A 257 -1.83 1.98 -8.21
C VAL A 257 -1.97 2.93 -9.39
N GLY A 258 -2.45 2.43 -10.53
CA GLY A 258 -2.56 3.20 -11.77
C GLY A 258 -3.68 4.25 -11.76
N GLY A 259 -3.71 5.05 -12.82
CA GLY A 259 -4.66 6.16 -13.05
C GLY A 259 -6.14 5.83 -12.93
N LEU A 260 -6.95 6.89 -12.72
CA LEU A 260 -8.40 6.84 -12.87
C LEU A 260 -8.79 6.21 -14.22
N SER A 261 -9.42 5.05 -14.18
CA SER A 261 -9.56 4.20 -15.37
C SER A 261 -10.53 4.76 -16.43
N ASP A 262 -11.44 5.66 -16.07
CA ASP A 262 -12.35 6.32 -17.03
C ASP A 262 -11.66 7.35 -17.93
N THR A 263 -10.49 7.84 -17.51
CA THR A 263 -9.73 8.90 -18.19
C THR A 263 -8.37 8.44 -18.69
N THR A 264 -8.05 7.15 -18.51
CA THR A 264 -6.86 6.51 -19.04
C THR A 264 -7.10 5.90 -20.42
N THR A 265 -6.08 5.88 -21.27
CA THR A 265 -6.11 5.18 -22.56
C THR A 265 -5.39 3.83 -22.47
N ASP A 266 -5.65 2.93 -23.42
CA ASP A 266 -4.89 1.66 -23.53
C ASP A 266 -3.38 1.92 -23.67
N ALA A 267 -2.99 2.98 -24.37
CA ALA A 267 -1.58 3.37 -24.51
C ALA A 267 -0.97 3.79 -23.17
N ASP A 268 -1.73 4.52 -22.34
CA ASP A 268 -1.30 4.86 -20.99
C ASP A 268 -1.10 3.61 -20.12
N ILE A 269 -2.06 2.68 -20.14
CA ILE A 269 -1.99 1.44 -19.36
C ILE A 269 -0.80 0.58 -19.83
N ASN A 270 -0.60 0.43 -21.13
CA ASN A 270 0.56 -0.28 -21.67
C ASN A 270 1.89 0.37 -21.25
N GLY A 271 1.95 1.71 -21.25
CA GLY A 271 3.10 2.45 -20.74
C GLY A 271 3.36 2.20 -19.26
N PHE A 272 2.31 2.26 -18.44
CA PHE A 272 2.33 1.94 -17.02
C PHE A 272 2.82 0.51 -16.76
N VAL A 273 2.25 -0.49 -17.42
CA VAL A 273 2.62 -1.91 -17.30
C VAL A 273 4.08 -2.12 -17.70
N ARG A 274 4.53 -1.49 -18.79
CA ARG A 274 5.94 -1.55 -19.20
C ARG A 274 6.86 -0.97 -18.13
N ALA A 275 6.56 0.22 -17.61
CA ALA A 275 7.37 0.85 -16.56
C ALA A 275 7.43 0.01 -15.28
N ALA A 276 6.29 -0.49 -14.82
CA ALA A 276 6.20 -1.35 -13.64
C ALA A 276 7.03 -2.64 -13.81
N THR A 277 6.94 -3.28 -14.99
CA THR A 277 7.70 -4.49 -15.32
C THR A 277 9.21 -4.21 -15.35
N GLU A 278 9.64 -3.19 -16.08
CA GLU A 278 11.06 -2.84 -16.22
C GLU A 278 11.71 -2.43 -14.89
N ARG A 279 10.93 -1.90 -13.94
CA ARG A 279 11.40 -1.55 -12.59
C ARG A 279 11.17 -2.64 -11.54
N GLY A 280 10.68 -3.81 -11.93
CA GLY A 280 10.47 -4.92 -11.02
C GLY A 280 9.49 -4.60 -9.90
N ALA A 281 8.37 -3.95 -10.23
CA ALA A 281 7.24 -3.84 -9.31
C ALA A 281 6.69 -5.24 -8.99
N LEU A 282 6.14 -5.42 -7.79
CA LEU A 282 5.44 -6.63 -7.36
C LEU A 282 4.18 -6.90 -8.20
N GLY A 283 3.58 -5.84 -8.72
CA GLY A 283 2.31 -5.88 -9.41
C GLY A 283 1.80 -4.47 -9.70
N GLY A 284 0.55 -4.39 -10.11
CA GLY A 284 -0.11 -3.12 -10.34
C GLY A 284 -1.63 -3.25 -10.47
N SER A 285 -2.30 -2.12 -10.34
CA SER A 285 -3.77 -2.06 -10.31
C SER A 285 -4.30 -0.86 -11.07
N LEU A 286 -5.61 -0.82 -11.29
CA LEU A 286 -6.33 0.38 -11.71
C LEU A 286 -7.31 0.79 -10.61
N TYR A 287 -7.48 2.10 -10.45
CA TYR A 287 -8.49 2.67 -9.57
C TYR A 287 -9.57 3.36 -10.43
N ASP A 288 -10.86 3.15 -10.24
CA ASP A 288 -11.56 2.20 -9.37
C ASP A 288 -12.24 1.10 -10.21
N ASP A 289 -12.69 -0.01 -9.61
CA ASP A 289 -13.44 -1.04 -10.35
C ASP A 289 -14.69 -0.51 -11.04
N MET A 290 -15.42 0.43 -10.41
CA MET A 290 -16.66 0.96 -10.95
C MET A 290 -16.49 1.60 -12.33
N ILE A 291 -15.31 2.15 -12.59
CA ILE A 291 -14.95 2.85 -13.82
C ILE A 291 -13.94 2.08 -14.68
N SER A 292 -13.56 0.85 -14.30
CA SER A 292 -12.62 0.00 -15.05
C SER A 292 -13.36 -0.98 -15.96
N SER A 293 -12.90 -1.15 -17.20
CA SER A 293 -13.42 -2.19 -18.10
C SER A 293 -12.64 -3.51 -18.00
N THR A 294 -13.27 -4.61 -18.40
CA THR A 294 -12.56 -5.91 -18.55
C THR A 294 -11.37 -5.79 -19.50
N SER A 295 -11.50 -5.07 -20.62
CA SER A 295 -10.40 -4.88 -21.57
C SER A 295 -9.21 -4.12 -20.97
N GLN A 296 -9.45 -3.20 -20.04
CA GLN A 296 -8.37 -2.51 -19.32
C GLN A 296 -7.68 -3.44 -18.32
N TYR A 297 -8.43 -4.34 -17.67
CA TYR A 297 -7.84 -5.37 -16.81
C TYR A 297 -7.01 -6.39 -17.59
N ASP A 298 -7.42 -6.77 -18.81
CA ASP A 298 -6.64 -7.66 -19.67
C ASP A 298 -5.22 -7.08 -19.95
N LEU A 299 -5.09 -5.76 -20.05
CA LEU A 299 -3.81 -5.09 -20.24
C LEU A 299 -2.87 -5.24 -19.03
N LEU A 300 -3.39 -5.52 -17.83
CA LEU A 300 -2.59 -5.76 -16.63
C LEU A 300 -1.98 -7.17 -16.58
N ALA A 301 -2.37 -8.09 -17.46
CA ALA A 301 -1.92 -9.48 -17.45
C ALA A 301 -0.39 -9.67 -17.32
N PRO A 302 0.48 -8.83 -17.92
CA PRO A 302 1.93 -8.96 -17.73
C PRO A 302 2.41 -8.77 -16.29
N LEU A 303 1.61 -8.13 -15.42
CA LEU A 303 1.89 -7.93 -13.99
C LEU A 303 1.30 -9.03 -13.10
N ALA A 304 0.62 -10.04 -13.67
CA ALA A 304 0.04 -11.12 -12.90
C ALA A 304 1.10 -11.97 -12.20
N ARG A 305 0.85 -12.35 -10.95
CA ARG A 305 1.70 -13.31 -10.23
C ARG A 305 1.45 -14.72 -10.78
N THR A 306 2.53 -15.47 -10.96
CA THR A 306 2.52 -16.88 -11.37
C THR A 306 2.17 -17.81 -10.22
#